data_AF-A0A8I1UPG2-F1
#
_entry.id   AF-A0A8I1UPG2-F1
#
_cell.length_a   1.000
_cell.length_b   1.000
_cell.length_c   1.000
_cell.angle_alpha   90.00
_cell.angle_beta   90.00
_cell.angle_gamma   90.00
#
_symmetry.space_group_name_H-M   'P 1'
#
loop_
_entity.id
_entity.type
_entity.pdbx_description
1 polymer ?
#
loop_
_entity_poly.entity_id
_entity_poly.type
_entity_poly.pdbx_seq_one_letter_code
_entity_poly.pdbx_strand_id
1 'polypeptide(L)'
;MPAMSSMRPLTWQLVLGGDPAVMRESEVFIKTRLGRDEARASDASIPRRLRTLLALVDGRRSVGELRAALHSYRSLDDSLDMLRKMGFIEPLPQRWD
;
A
#
# COMPACT_ATOMS: atom_id res chain seq x y z
N MET A 1 -12.79 -1.84 37.77
CA MET A 1 -12.41 -0.66 36.94
C MET A 1 -11.39 -1.14 35.90
N PRO A 2 -11.77 -1.50 34.65
CA PRO A 2 -10.79 -1.87 33.63
C PRO A 2 -10.40 -0.63 32.80
N ALA A 3 -9.09 -0.36 32.71
CA ALA A 3 -8.52 0.70 31.90
C ALA A 3 -8.04 0.16 30.55
N MET A 4 -8.61 0.73 29.48
CA MET A 4 -7.94 1.25 28.29
C MET A 4 -7.03 0.30 27.49
N SER A 5 -7.63 -0.26 26.43
CA SER A 5 -7.14 -0.30 25.05
C SER A 5 -5.62 -0.22 24.86
N SER A 6 -4.98 -1.39 24.76
CA SER A 6 -3.72 -1.55 24.02
C SER A 6 -3.99 -2.49 22.86
N MET A 7 -4.67 -1.95 21.85
CA MET A 7 -4.86 -2.63 20.58
C MET A 7 -3.53 -2.57 19.81
N ARG A 8 -2.61 -3.45 20.20
CA ARG A 8 -1.40 -3.77 19.41
C ARG A 8 -1.91 -4.44 18.13
N PRO A 9 -1.72 -3.89 16.92
CA PRO A 9 -1.98 -4.68 15.72
C PRO A 9 -0.92 -5.78 15.66
N LEU A 10 -1.36 -6.98 16.04
CA LEU A 10 -0.65 -8.24 15.95
C LEU A 10 -0.20 -8.48 14.50
N THR A 11 1.10 -8.76 14.37
CA THR A 11 1.71 -9.69 13.41
C THR A 11 1.57 -9.42 11.91
N TRP A 12 2.42 -8.51 11.42
CA TRP A 12 2.90 -8.51 10.03
C TRP A 12 3.75 -9.75 9.64
N GLN A 13 3.94 -10.69 10.56
CA GLN A 13 4.89 -11.79 10.39
C GLN A 13 4.39 -12.94 9.50
N LEU A 14 3.12 -12.95 9.08
CA LEU A 14 2.55 -14.04 8.26
C LEU A 14 2.49 -13.75 6.75
N VAL A 15 2.92 -12.57 6.28
CA VAL A 15 2.95 -12.20 4.83
C VAL A 15 4.35 -12.41 4.21
N LEU A 16 5.13 -13.37 4.69
CA LEU A 16 6.45 -13.70 4.11
C LEU A 16 6.47 -15.01 3.30
N GLY A 17 5.33 -15.68 3.12
CA GLY A 17 5.23 -16.96 2.42
C GLY A 17 4.43 -16.95 1.11
N GLY A 18 4.00 -15.78 0.63
CA GLY A 18 3.31 -15.66 -0.66
C GLY A 18 4.31 -15.31 -1.76
N ASP A 19 4.17 -15.91 -2.93
CA ASP A 19 4.92 -15.54 -4.13
C ASP A 19 4.98 -14.02 -4.27
N PRO A 20 6.16 -13.44 -4.58
CA PRO A 20 6.28 -12.00 -4.78
C PRO A 20 5.23 -11.60 -5.81
N ALA A 21 4.35 -10.67 -5.46
CA ALA A 21 3.31 -10.22 -6.36
C ALA A 21 4.00 -9.58 -7.57
N VAL A 22 4.06 -10.31 -8.67
CA VAL A 22 4.63 -9.81 -9.93
C VAL A 22 3.65 -8.77 -10.48
N MET A 23 3.93 -7.51 -10.17
CA MET A 23 3.15 -6.37 -10.67
C MET A 23 3.66 -5.96 -12.06
N ARG A 24 2.73 -5.70 -12.97
CA ARG A 24 3.06 -5.21 -14.31
C ARG A 24 3.44 -3.75 -14.26
N GLU A 25 4.43 -3.38 -15.04
CA GLU A 25 4.96 -2.01 -15.07
C GLU A 25 3.92 -0.98 -15.54
N SER A 26 2.95 -1.41 -16.34
CA SER A 26 1.85 -0.59 -16.84
C SER A 26 0.67 -0.47 -15.88
N GLU A 27 0.65 -1.20 -14.76
CA GLU A 27 -0.42 -1.07 -13.76
C GLU A 27 -0.34 0.30 -13.08
N VAL A 28 -1.49 0.94 -12.91
CA VAL A 28 -1.62 2.19 -12.17
C VAL A 28 -2.48 1.92 -10.95
N PHE A 29 -2.00 2.30 -9.77
CA PHE A 29 -2.79 2.16 -8.53
C PHE A 29 -3.48 3.47 -8.18
N ILE A 30 -4.74 3.38 -7.77
CA ILE A 30 -5.50 4.49 -7.18
C ILE A 30 -5.74 4.22 -5.70
N LYS A 31 -5.79 5.28 -4.90
CA LYS A 31 -6.20 5.20 -3.49
C LYS A 31 -7.69 4.92 -3.41
N THR A 32 -8.07 3.89 -2.66
CA THR A 32 -9.47 3.67 -2.29
C THR A 32 -9.93 4.76 -1.30
N ARG A 33 -11.23 4.75 -0.93
CA ARG A 33 -11.71 5.62 0.15
C ARG A 33 -10.95 5.38 1.45
N LEU A 34 -10.77 4.10 1.81
CA LEU A 34 -10.00 3.67 2.97
C LEU A 34 -8.56 4.19 2.91
N GLY A 35 -7.91 4.08 1.74
CA GLY A 35 -6.55 4.59 1.54
C GLY A 35 -6.41 6.09 1.71
N ARG A 36 -7.43 6.86 1.30
CA ARG A 36 -7.44 8.32 1.51
C ARG A 36 -7.63 8.69 2.98
N ASP A 37 -8.49 7.96 3.68
CA ASP A 37 -8.74 8.20 5.11
C ASP A 37 -7.49 7.83 5.94
N GLU A 38 -6.85 6.69 5.65
CA GLU A 38 -5.61 6.25 6.31
C GLU A 38 -4.43 7.19 6.02
N ALA A 39 -4.32 7.72 4.80
CA ALA A 39 -3.27 8.69 4.46
C ALA A 39 -3.41 10.03 5.21
N ARG A 40 -4.63 10.36 5.67
CA ARG A 40 -4.94 11.58 6.44
C ARG A 40 -4.93 11.34 7.94
N ALA A 41 -5.07 10.09 8.39
CA ALA A 41 -5.11 9.74 9.80
C ALA A 41 -3.78 10.04 10.51
N SER A 42 -3.86 10.66 11.69
CA SER A 42 -2.70 10.85 12.57
C SER A 42 -2.38 9.59 13.40
N ASP A 43 -3.40 8.79 13.73
CA ASP A 43 -3.25 7.48 14.38
C ASP A 43 -3.19 6.37 13.32
N ALA A 44 -1.95 6.08 12.94
CA ALA A 44 -1.58 5.15 11.90
C ALA A 44 -1.86 3.67 12.16
N SER A 45 -2.79 3.00 11.46
CA SER A 45 -2.90 1.54 11.51
C SER A 45 -1.79 0.83 10.71
N ILE A 46 -1.24 1.50 9.67
CA ILE A 46 -0.15 0.95 8.86
C ILE A 46 1.24 1.47 9.24
N PRO A 47 2.32 0.70 9.00
CA PRO A 47 3.70 1.17 9.15
C PRO A 47 4.00 2.46 8.37
N ARG A 48 4.88 3.30 8.93
CA ARG A 48 5.25 4.61 8.33
C ARG A 48 5.71 4.51 6.86
N ARG A 49 6.46 3.46 6.51
CA ARG A 49 6.90 3.21 5.12
C ARG A 49 5.73 3.03 4.15
N LEU A 50 4.78 2.17 4.50
CA LEU A 50 3.58 1.94 3.69
C LEU A 50 2.74 3.21 3.59
N ARG A 51 2.69 4.03 4.65
CA ARG A 51 2.00 5.32 4.61
C ARG A 51 2.66 6.31 3.66
N THR A 52 3.98 6.38 3.65
CA THR A 52 4.73 7.19 2.69
C THR A 52 4.46 6.71 1.27
N LEU A 53 4.52 5.39 1.01
CA LEU A 53 4.20 4.85 -0.30
C LEU A 53 2.75 5.13 -0.69
N LEU A 54 1.80 4.89 0.21
CA LEU A 54 0.39 5.19 0.03
C LEU A 54 0.21 6.67 -0.32
N ALA A 55 0.89 7.59 0.37
CA ALA A 55 0.82 9.02 0.06
C ALA A 55 1.28 9.35 -1.37
N LEU A 56 2.27 8.61 -1.92
CA LEU A 56 2.78 8.77 -3.28
C LEU A 56 1.89 8.14 -4.37
N VAL A 57 0.91 7.31 -4.00
CA VAL A 57 -0.03 6.73 -4.95
C VAL A 57 -1.08 7.77 -5.32
N ASP A 58 -0.92 8.40 -6.48
CA ASP A 58 -1.82 9.48 -6.94
C ASP A 58 -2.76 9.08 -8.09
N GLY A 59 -2.75 7.80 -8.50
CA GLY A 59 -3.57 7.35 -9.63
C GLY A 59 -3.07 7.78 -11.01
N ARG A 60 -1.88 8.39 -11.07
CA ARG A 60 -1.28 8.90 -12.31
C ARG A 60 -0.04 8.12 -12.73
N ARG A 61 0.73 7.64 -11.75
CA ARG A 61 2.00 6.94 -11.99
C ARG A 61 1.76 5.45 -12.08
N SER A 62 2.37 4.83 -13.08
CA SER A 62 2.40 3.38 -13.17
C SER A 62 3.39 2.77 -12.17
N VAL A 63 3.32 1.46 -11.96
CA VAL A 63 4.29 0.71 -11.13
C VAL A 63 5.71 0.89 -11.67
N GLY A 64 5.88 0.86 -12.99
CA GLY A 64 7.18 1.10 -13.62
C GLY A 64 7.73 2.49 -13.33
N GLU A 65 6.88 3.52 -13.41
CA GLU A 65 7.27 4.90 -13.07
C GLU A 65 7.60 5.05 -11.58
N LEU A 66 6.82 4.41 -10.70
CA LEU A 66 7.10 4.39 -9.25
C LEU A 66 8.43 3.67 -8.96
N ARG A 67 8.71 2.56 -9.64
CA ARG A 67 9.97 1.81 -9.50
C ARG A 67 11.17 2.63 -9.96
N ALA A 68 11.05 3.34 -11.08
CA ALA A 68 12.08 4.23 -11.59
C ALA A 68 12.31 5.43 -10.65
N ALA A 69 11.23 6.06 -10.17
CA ALA A 69 11.30 7.22 -9.28
C ALA A 69 11.82 6.84 -7.87
N LEU A 70 11.48 5.65 -7.39
CA LEU A 70 11.79 5.15 -6.06
C LEU A 70 12.80 3.99 -6.09
N HIS A 71 13.85 4.11 -6.91
CA HIS A 71 14.88 3.06 -7.06
C HIS A 71 15.52 2.61 -5.72
N SER A 72 15.61 3.51 -4.73
CA SER A 72 16.15 3.22 -3.39
C SER A 72 15.13 2.55 -2.44
N TYR A 73 13.85 2.50 -2.84
CA TYR A 73 12.79 1.89 -2.06
C TYR A 73 12.81 0.37 -2.28
N ARG A 74 13.44 -0.36 -1.36
CA ARG A 74 13.46 -1.83 -1.40
C ARG A 74 12.06 -2.40 -1.23
N SER A 75 11.75 -3.47 -1.97
CA SER A 75 10.48 -4.19 -1.89
C SER A 75 9.27 -3.29 -2.15
N LEU A 76 9.37 -2.47 -3.20
CA LEU A 76 8.27 -1.62 -3.66
C LEU A 76 7.04 -2.46 -4.02
N ASP A 77 7.25 -3.51 -4.82
CA ASP A 77 6.21 -4.43 -5.27
C ASP A 77 5.50 -5.12 -4.09
N ASP A 78 6.25 -5.65 -3.11
CA ASP A 78 5.66 -6.22 -1.88
C ASP A 78 4.86 -5.17 -1.08
N SER A 79 5.35 -3.94 -1.01
CA SER A 79 4.68 -2.87 -0.28
C SER A 79 3.38 -2.44 -0.97
N LEU A 80 3.37 -2.38 -2.30
CA LEU A 80 2.17 -2.12 -3.10
C LEU A 80 1.18 -3.27 -2.97
N ASP A 81 1.65 -4.51 -3.04
CA ASP A 81 0.80 -5.68 -2.83
C ASP A 81 0.18 -5.71 -1.43
N MET A 82 0.94 -5.34 -0.40
CA MET A 82 0.44 -5.26 0.96
C MET A 82 -0.62 -4.16 1.11
N LEU A 83 -0.41 -2.98 0.51
CA LEU A 83 -1.41 -1.91 0.44
C LEU A 83 -2.69 -2.36 -0.31
N ARG A 84 -2.53 -3.14 -1.37
CA ARG A 84 -3.64 -3.70 -2.15
C ARG A 84 -4.42 -4.74 -1.35
N LYS A 85 -3.74 -5.69 -0.72
CA LYS A 85 -4.34 -6.73 0.14
C LYS A 85 -5.09 -6.13 1.33
N MET A 86 -4.61 -5.00 1.87
CA MET A 86 -5.31 -4.25 2.92
C MET A 86 -6.49 -3.41 2.40
N GLY A 87 -6.68 -3.30 1.08
CA GLY A 87 -7.76 -2.51 0.48
C GLY A 87 -7.53 -1.00 0.51
N PHE A 88 -6.30 -0.53 0.73
CA PHE A 88 -5.97 0.90 0.69
C PHE A 88 -5.74 1.41 -0.74
N ILE A 89 -5.27 0.52 -1.63
CA ILE A 89 -5.14 0.82 -3.05
C ILE A 89 -5.81 -0.26 -3.88
N GLU A 90 -6.23 0.12 -5.07
CA GLU A 90 -6.78 -0.79 -6.07
C GLU A 90 -6.15 -0.48 -7.44
N PRO A 91 -5.92 -1.51 -8.28
CA PRO A 91 -5.47 -1.29 -9.64
C PRO A 91 -6.57 -0.57 -10.41
N LEU A 92 -6.21 0.49 -11.13
CA LEU A 92 -7.11 1.13 -12.06
C LEU A 92 -7.47 0.09 -13.14
N PRO A 93 -8.77 -0.21 -13.37
CA PRO A 93 -9.14 -1.11 -14.44
C PRO A 93 -8.58 -0.54 -15.74
N GLN A 94 -7.77 -1.35 -16.42
CA GLN A 94 -7.30 -1.02 -17.76
C GLN A 94 -8.56 -0.87 -18.60
N ARG A 95 -8.96 0.37 -18.88
CA ARG A 95 -10.17 0.66 -19.63
C ARG A 95 -9.91 0.08 -21.03
N TRP A 96 -10.43 -1.13 -21.27
CA TRP A 96 -10.55 -1.66 -22.62
C TRP A 96 -11.53 -0.73 -23.34
N ASP A 97 -11.00 0.06 -24.27
CA ASP A 97 -11.76 0.74 -25.31
C ASP A 97 -12.11 -0.27 -26.41
#